data_AF-A0A534GBE9-F1
#
_entry.id   AF-A0A534GBE9-F1
#
_cell.length_a   1.000
_cell.length_b   1.000
_cell.length_c   1.000
_cell.angle_alpha   90.00
_cell.angle_beta   90.00
_cell.angle_gamma   90.00
#
_symmetry.space_group_name_H-M   'P 1'
#
loop_
_entity.id
_entity.type
_entity.pdbx_description
1 polymer ?
#
loop_
_entity_poly.entity_id
_entity_poly.type
_entity_poly.pdbx_seq_one_letter_code
_entity_poly.pdbx_strand_id
1 'polypeptide(L)'
;MIPGGADPRCESPRPILLYAHGTSTLKTYNIADLTSNGEGLLVAAVFASRGYIVVAPNYAGYDTSSLGYHPYLNADQQSKDMMDALTAARSAFASTNTSD
;
A
#
# COMPACT_ATOMS: atom_id res chain seq x y z
N MET A 1 1.57 -0.13 -5.14
CA MET A 1 1.09 -0.30 -6.54
C MET A 1 1.51 0.92 -7.34
N ILE A 2 2.28 0.73 -8.41
CA ILE A 2 2.74 1.83 -9.27
C ILE A 2 1.96 1.73 -10.60
N PRO A 3 1.20 2.76 -10.99
CA PRO A 3 0.48 2.75 -12.25
C PRO A 3 1.46 2.87 -13.43
N GLY A 4 1.13 2.22 -14.54
CA GLY A 4 1.90 2.28 -15.77
C GLY A 4 1.00 2.32 -17.00
N GLY A 5 1.60 2.62 -18.15
CA GLY A 5 0.90 2.77 -19.43
C GLY A 5 1.06 4.17 -20.01
N ALA A 6 0.75 4.34 -21.30
CA ALA A 6 1.01 5.56 -22.06
C ALA A 6 0.03 6.73 -21.80
N ASP A 7 -0.97 6.54 -20.93
CA ASP A 7 -1.83 7.64 -20.52
C ASP A 7 -1.00 8.65 -19.72
N PRO A 8 -1.04 9.96 -20.01
CA PRO A 8 -0.23 10.95 -19.30
C PRO A 8 -0.42 10.95 -17.77
N ARG A 9 -1.56 10.48 -17.26
CA ARG A 9 -1.82 10.35 -15.81
C ARG A 9 -1.03 9.20 -15.17
N CYS A 10 -0.59 8.24 -15.98
CA CYS A 10 0.25 7.12 -15.56
C CYS A 10 1.73 7.42 -15.72
N GLU A 11 2.13 8.60 -16.20
CA GLU A 11 3.52 9.04 -16.30
C GLU A 11 3.92 9.87 -15.07
N SER A 12 5.19 9.79 -14.67
CA SER A 12 5.73 10.55 -13.52
C SER A 12 5.84 12.06 -13.83
N PRO A 13 5.70 12.98 -12.84
CA PRO A 13 5.41 12.74 -11.41
C PRO A 13 3.93 12.47 -11.12
N ARG A 14 3.64 11.67 -10.07
CA ARG A 14 2.28 11.22 -9.75
C ARG A 14 1.95 11.37 -8.27
N PRO A 15 0.70 11.73 -7.91
CA PRO A 15 0.30 11.84 -6.51
C PRO A 15 0.36 10.47 -5.80
N ILE A 16 0.79 10.49 -4.53
CA ILE A 16 0.72 9.32 -3.66
C ILE A 16 -0.60 9.31 -2.89
N LEU A 17 -1.25 8.15 -2.86
CA LEU A 17 -2.34 7.82 -1.95
C LEU A 17 -1.85 6.82 -0.90
N LEU A 18 -1.91 7.20 0.37
CA LEU A 18 -1.77 6.27 1.48
C LEU A 18 -3.12 5.62 1.78
N TYR A 19 -3.18 4.30 1.67
CA TYR A 19 -4.41 3.53 1.91
C TYR A 19 -4.27 2.67 3.15
N ALA A 20 -5.09 2.96 4.14
CA ALA A 20 -5.22 2.23 5.40
C ALA A 20 -6.35 1.21 5.25
N HIS A 21 -6.04 -0.08 5.32
CA HIS A 21 -7.04 -1.13 5.10
C HIS A 21 -7.97 -1.33 6.29
N GLY A 22 -9.11 -1.98 6.03
CA GLY A 22 -10.13 -2.31 7.02
C GLY A 22 -9.72 -3.39 8.02
N THR A 23 -10.66 -3.81 8.88
CA THR A 23 -10.39 -4.86 9.88
C THR A 23 -10.21 -6.22 9.22
N SER A 24 -9.13 -6.93 9.57
CA SER A 24 -8.92 -8.33 9.20
C SER A 24 -8.65 -9.18 10.44
N THR A 25 -9.22 -10.38 10.50
CA THR A 25 -8.93 -11.37 11.56
C THR A 25 -7.94 -12.43 11.12
N LEU A 26 -7.51 -12.41 9.86
CA LEU A 26 -6.60 -13.41 9.30
C LEU A 26 -5.17 -12.89 9.40
N LYS A 27 -4.32 -13.60 10.16
CA LYS A 27 -2.88 -13.27 10.22
C LYS A 27 -2.23 -13.26 8.85
N THR A 28 -2.69 -14.10 7.93
CA THR A 28 -2.20 -14.21 6.54
C THR A 28 -2.70 -13.09 5.62
N TYR A 29 -3.36 -12.06 6.13
CA TYR A 29 -3.86 -10.95 5.31
C TYR A 29 -2.72 -10.25 4.56
N ASN A 30 -2.87 -10.16 3.24
CA ASN A 30 -1.94 -9.46 2.38
C ASN A 30 -2.73 -8.61 1.36
N ILE A 31 -2.67 -7.28 1.49
CA ILE A 31 -3.35 -6.34 0.57
C ILE A 31 -2.70 -6.31 -0.82
N ALA A 32 -1.47 -6.76 -0.95
CA ALA A 32 -0.76 -6.82 -2.22
C ALA A 32 -1.13 -8.04 -3.07
N ASP A 33 -1.74 -9.08 -2.49
CA ASP A 33 -2.25 -10.23 -3.25
C ASP A 33 -3.61 -9.90 -3.89
N LEU A 34 -3.56 -9.23 -5.04
CA LEU A 34 -4.76 -8.79 -5.77
C LEU A 34 -5.61 -9.95 -6.31
N THR A 35 -5.11 -11.19 -6.28
CA THR A 35 -5.86 -12.37 -6.73
C THR A 35 -6.76 -12.94 -5.65
N SER A 36 -6.39 -12.77 -4.38
CA SER A 36 -7.13 -13.28 -3.23
C SER A 36 -7.69 -12.19 -2.32
N ASN A 37 -7.29 -10.92 -2.54
CA ASN A 37 -7.73 -9.77 -1.76
C ASN A 37 -8.58 -8.80 -2.58
N GLY A 38 -9.90 -8.84 -2.36
CA GLY A 38 -10.86 -7.96 -3.04
C GLY A 38 -10.71 -6.48 -2.69
N GLU A 39 -10.27 -6.14 -1.48
CA GLU A 39 -10.00 -4.75 -1.08
C GLU A 39 -8.79 -4.19 -1.85
N GLY A 40 -7.70 -4.96 -1.89
CA GLY A 40 -6.52 -4.62 -2.69
C GLY A 40 -6.87 -4.43 -4.17
N LEU A 41 -7.63 -5.36 -4.75
CA LEU A 41 -8.08 -5.26 -6.15
C LEU A 41 -8.94 -4.01 -6.39
N LEU A 42 -9.89 -3.71 -5.49
CA LEU A 42 -10.74 -2.53 -5.59
C LEU A 42 -9.91 -1.24 -5.54
N VAL A 43 -8.96 -1.15 -4.61
CA VAL A 43 -8.08 0.01 -4.45
C VAL A 43 -7.20 0.21 -5.69
N ALA A 44 -6.68 -0.87 -6.26
CA ALA A 44 -5.95 -0.83 -7.53
C ALA A 44 -6.83 -0.31 -8.68
N ALA A 45 -8.05 -0.84 -8.80
CA ALA A 45 -8.98 -0.51 -9.86
C ALA A 45 -9.51 0.94 -9.75
N VAL A 46 -9.67 1.48 -8.55
CA VAL A 46 -10.23 2.83 -8.34
C VAL A 46 -9.15 3.91 -8.34
N PHE A 47 -8.01 3.67 -7.71
CA PHE A 47 -6.99 4.71 -7.51
C PHE A 47 -5.79 4.51 -8.42
N ALA A 48 -5.19 3.32 -8.43
CA ALA A 48 -4.01 3.09 -9.25
C ALA A 48 -4.34 3.23 -10.75
N SER A 49 -5.46 2.70 -11.22
CA SER A 49 -5.91 2.87 -12.62
C SER A 49 -6.10 4.33 -13.04
N ARG A 50 -6.21 5.25 -12.07
CA ARG A 50 -6.43 6.68 -12.28
C ARG A 50 -5.15 7.51 -12.15
N GLY A 51 -3.99 6.87 -12.00
CA GLY A 51 -2.68 7.53 -11.97
C GLY A 51 -2.10 7.75 -10.57
N TYR A 52 -2.75 7.29 -9.51
CA TYR A 52 -2.22 7.41 -8.15
C TYR A 52 -1.20 6.31 -7.87
N ILE A 53 -0.08 6.66 -7.25
CA ILE A 53 0.77 5.67 -6.60
C ILE A 53 0.09 5.28 -5.29
N VAL A 54 -0.32 4.02 -5.16
CA VAL A 54 -0.95 3.55 -3.92
C VAL A 54 0.09 2.87 -3.04
N VAL A 55 0.24 3.38 -1.81
CA VAL A 55 1.04 2.79 -0.75
C VAL A 55 0.08 2.28 0.33
N ALA A 56 0.07 0.96 0.54
CA ALA A 56 -0.86 0.29 1.43
C ALA A 56 -0.10 -0.79 2.22
N PRO A 57 0.30 -0.54 3.48
CA PRO A 57 0.91 -1.56 4.32
C PRO A 57 -0.13 -2.56 4.82
N ASN A 58 0.32 -3.76 5.20
CA ASN A 58 -0.52 -4.78 5.85
C ASN A 58 -0.74 -4.52 7.35
N TYR A 59 -0.12 -3.48 7.93
CA TYR A 59 0.11 -3.30 9.37
C TYR A 59 1.00 -4.38 10.04
N ALA A 60 1.58 -4.02 11.19
CA ALA A 60 2.31 -4.94 12.04
C ALA A 60 1.42 -6.10 12.52
N GLY A 61 1.99 -7.30 12.56
CA GLY A 61 1.30 -8.53 12.98
C GLY A 61 0.67 -9.35 11.85
N TYR A 62 0.60 -8.82 10.64
CA TYR A 62 0.09 -9.54 9.47
C TYR A 62 1.19 -10.02 8.52
N ASP A 63 0.87 -11.03 7.73
CA ASP A 63 1.69 -11.63 6.67
C ASP A 63 3.12 -11.94 7.13
N THR A 64 4.10 -11.24 6.56
CA THR A 64 5.53 -11.43 6.81
C THR A 64 6.04 -10.75 8.08
N SER A 65 5.18 -10.01 8.80
CA SER A 65 5.55 -9.38 10.07
C SER A 65 5.99 -10.42 11.10
N SER A 66 7.13 -10.18 11.73
CA SER A 66 7.64 -11.01 12.82
C SER A 66 6.85 -10.86 14.13
N LEU A 67 5.97 -9.87 14.22
CA LEU A 67 5.15 -9.65 15.41
C LEU A 67 4.11 -10.78 15.57
N GLY A 68 3.98 -11.29 16.79
CA GLY A 68 3.07 -12.40 17.10
C GLY A 68 1.59 -12.03 17.03
N TYR A 69 1.25 -10.74 17.04
CA TYR A 69 -0.11 -10.20 17.14
C TYR A 69 -0.26 -8.91 16.30
N HIS A 70 -1.48 -8.55 15.94
CA HIS A 70 -1.80 -7.25 15.35
C HIS A 70 -2.30 -6.27 16.44
N PRO A 71 -1.64 -5.10 16.64
CA PRO A 71 -2.12 -4.05 17.53
C PRO A 71 -3.38 -3.34 16.99
N TYR A 72 -4.53 -4.01 17.10
CA TYR A 72 -5.79 -3.53 16.55
C TYR A 72 -6.24 -2.19 17.15
N LEU A 73 -6.52 -1.21 16.29
CA LEU A 73 -6.91 0.16 16.65
C LEU A 73 -5.91 0.89 17.55
N ASN A 74 -4.63 0.47 17.51
CA ASN A 74 -3.54 1.19 18.17
C ASN A 74 -3.06 2.34 17.25
N ALA A 75 -3.42 3.57 17.61
CA ALA A 75 -3.11 4.75 16.82
C ALA A 75 -1.60 4.98 16.62
N ASP A 76 -0.78 4.74 17.65
CA ASP A 76 0.67 4.96 17.60
C ASP A 76 1.35 3.97 16.65
N GLN A 77 1.05 2.67 16.79
CA GLN A 77 1.63 1.66 15.91
C GLN A 77 1.15 1.81 14.46
N GLN A 78 -0.17 1.93 14.24
CA GLN A 78 -0.71 1.95 12.88
C GLN A 78 -0.28 3.21 12.12
N SER A 79 -0.19 4.38 12.78
CA SER A 79 0.32 5.59 12.13
C SER A 79 1.80 5.47 11.74
N LYS A 80 2.63 4.82 12.58
CA LYS A 80 4.02 4.52 12.25
C LYS A 80 4.14 3.58 11.06
N ASP A 81 3.33 2.51 11.00
CA ASP A 81 3.31 1.59 9.86
C ASP A 81 3.02 2.34 8.54
N MET A 82 2.09 3.30 8.55
CA MET A 82 1.77 4.12 7.37
C MET A 82 2.95 5.01 6.95
N MET A 83 3.61 5.67 7.89
CA MET A 83 4.73 6.58 7.61
C MET A 83 6.01 5.83 7.19
N ASP A 84 6.27 4.68 7.80
CA ASP A 84 7.38 3.80 7.43
C ASP A 84 7.16 3.21 6.03
N ALA A 85 5.93 2.80 5.72
CA ALA A 85 5.56 2.34 4.38
C ALA A 85 5.72 3.44 3.32
N LEU A 86 5.34 4.69 3.63
CA LEU A 86 5.57 5.84 2.74
C LEU A 86 7.07 6.06 2.49
N THR A 87 7.87 6.01 3.56
CA THR A 87 9.32 6.19 3.48
C THR A 87 9.97 5.08 2.64
N ALA A 88 9.56 3.84 2.85
CA ALA A 88 10.02 2.68 2.08
C ALA A 88 9.57 2.75 0.60
N ALA A 89 8.36 3.24 0.32
CA ALA A 89 7.89 3.43 -1.04
C ALA A 89 8.76 4.47 -1.78
N ARG A 90 9.04 5.61 -1.15
CA ARG A 90 9.88 6.66 -1.74
C ARG A 90 11.30 6.20 -2.01
N SER A 91 11.89 5.38 -1.13
CA SER A 91 13.23 4.83 -1.39
C SER A 91 13.23 3.85 -2.58
N ALA A 92 12.13 3.12 -2.80
CA ALA A 92 11.95 2.23 -3.95
C ALA A 92 11.66 2.95 -5.28
N PHE A 93 11.30 4.23 -5.27
CA PHE A 93 11.01 4.97 -6.51
C PHE A 93 12.26 5.16 -7.39
N ALA A 94 13.43 5.31 -6.76
CA ALA A 94 14.70 5.44 -7.47
C ALA A 94 15.02 4.20 -8.34
N SER A 95 14.60 3.00 -7.92
CA SER A 95 14.82 1.77 -8.69
C SER A 95 13.76 1.52 -9.77
N THR A 96 12.70 2.33 -9.82
CA THR A 96 11.53 2.12 -10.69
C THR A 96 11.22 3.31 -11.60
N ASN A 97 12.17 4.25 -11.77
CA ASN A 97 11.99 5.51 -12.53
C ASN A 97 10.68 6.24 -12.19
N THR A 98 10.27 6.13 -10.93
CA THR A 98 9.04 6.73 -10.41
C THR A 98 9.39 8.01 -9.67
N SER A 99 8.53 9.03 -9.72
CA SER A 99 8.62 10.19 -8.84
C SER A 99 7.24 10.64 -8.37
N ASP A 100 7.17 11.21 -7.17
CA ASP A 100 5.98 11.81 -6.55
C ASP A 100 5.94 13.34 -6.66
#